data_AF-A0A091UU68-F1
#
_entry.id   AF-A0A091UU68-F1
#
_cell.length_a   1.000
_cell.length_b   1.000
_cell.length_c   1.000
_cell.angle_alpha   90.00
_cell.angle_beta   90.00
_cell.angle_gamma   90.00
#
_symmetry.space_group_name_H-M   'P 1'
#
loop_
_entity.id
_entity.type
_entity.pdbx_description
1 polymer ?
#
loop_
_entity_poly.entity_id
_entity_poly.type
_entity_poly.pdbx_seq_one_letter_code
_entity_poly.pdbx_strand_id
1 'polypeptide(L)'
;CATCALGRGTACGVYTARCGAGLRCYPPRGVPRPLHTLMHGQGVCTDLADVEAIQESLQPPEKEEIDHPNNSFSPCSIHDRKCLQKQQAKRVNHGNKMRNSGSPYHREETRPIAQGSCQSELHRALERLAASQTRTHEDLYVIPIPNCDRNGNFHPKQCHPALDGQRGKCWCVDRKTGVKLPGFLELKGDLDCHQLADSM
;
A
#
# COMPACT_ATOMS: atom_id res chain seq x y z
N CYS A 1 -14.02 -32.59 1.07
CA CYS A 1 -14.62 -31.28 0.74
C CYS A 1 -13.98 -30.73 -0.54
N ALA A 2 -14.59 -30.96 -1.71
CA ALA A 2 -14.18 -30.32 -2.95
C ALA A 2 -15.17 -29.18 -3.22
N THR A 3 -14.80 -27.95 -2.85
CA THR A 3 -15.37 -26.79 -3.57
C THR A 3 -14.99 -26.98 -5.03
N CYS A 4 -15.98 -27.19 -5.91
CA CYS A 4 -15.74 -27.44 -7.34
C CYS A 4 -14.76 -26.40 -7.89
N ALA A 5 -13.62 -26.86 -8.39
CA ALA A 5 -12.64 -25.97 -8.97
C ALA A 5 -13.20 -25.41 -10.29
N LEU A 6 -13.05 -24.11 -10.50
CA LEU A 6 -13.54 -23.44 -11.70
C LEU A 6 -12.68 -23.84 -12.91
N GLY A 7 -13.34 -24.11 -14.04
CA GLY A 7 -12.67 -24.42 -15.30
C GLY A 7 -12.08 -23.18 -15.97
N ARG A 8 -11.21 -23.41 -16.96
CA ARG A 8 -10.65 -22.36 -17.82
C ARG A 8 -11.78 -21.50 -18.41
N GLY A 9 -11.59 -20.18 -18.44
CA GLY A 9 -12.58 -19.24 -18.99
C GLY A 9 -13.76 -18.93 -18.06
N THR A 10 -13.86 -19.58 -16.89
CA THR A 10 -14.94 -19.32 -15.94
C THR A 10 -14.69 -18.04 -15.16
N ALA A 11 -15.77 -17.30 -14.85
CA ALA A 11 -15.72 -16.12 -14.01
C ALA A 11 -15.23 -16.45 -12.60
N CYS A 12 -14.26 -15.68 -12.10
CA CYS A 12 -13.61 -15.89 -10.82
C CYS A 12 -13.27 -14.57 -10.13
N GLY A 13 -12.94 -14.63 -8.84
CA GLY A 13 -12.52 -13.48 -8.05
C GLY A 13 -12.04 -13.86 -6.67
N VAL A 14 -11.79 -12.84 -5.85
CA VAL A 14 -11.22 -13.00 -4.50
C VAL A 14 -12.13 -13.80 -3.57
N TYR A 15 -13.45 -13.67 -3.75
CA TYR A 15 -14.47 -14.33 -2.92
C TYR A 15 -15.20 -15.48 -3.64
N THR A 16 -14.75 -15.89 -4.82
CA THR A 16 -15.35 -17.00 -5.57
C THR A 16 -14.62 -18.31 -5.28
N ALA A 17 -15.14 -19.42 -5.82
CA ALA A 17 -14.39 -20.67 -5.89
C ALA A 17 -13.05 -20.47 -6.64
N ARG A 18 -12.08 -21.32 -6.32
CA ARG A 18 -10.73 -21.28 -6.91
C ARG A 18 -10.72 -21.89 -8.30
N CYS A 19 -9.85 -21.39 -9.18
CA CYS A 19 -9.57 -22.05 -10.45
C CYS A 19 -8.92 -23.42 -10.24
N GLY A 20 -9.11 -24.33 -11.20
CA GLY A 20 -8.49 -25.65 -11.22
C GLY A 20 -6.97 -25.61 -11.26
N ALA A 21 -6.34 -26.78 -11.10
CA ALA A 21 -4.88 -26.91 -11.18
C ALA A 21 -4.36 -26.38 -12.53
N GLY A 22 -3.26 -25.61 -12.49
CA GLY A 22 -2.68 -24.97 -13.68
C GLY A 22 -3.33 -23.64 -14.09
N LEU A 23 -4.41 -23.23 -13.41
CA LEU A 23 -5.15 -22.00 -13.71
C LEU A 23 -5.03 -20.99 -12.57
N ARG A 24 -5.01 -19.71 -12.94
CA ARG A 24 -5.02 -18.57 -12.01
C ARG A 24 -6.14 -17.61 -12.37
N CYS A 25 -6.79 -17.06 -11.34
CA CYS A 25 -7.78 -16.02 -11.56
C CYS A 25 -7.09 -14.71 -11.94
N TYR A 26 -7.36 -14.20 -13.14
CA TYR A 26 -6.71 -13.02 -13.69
C TYR A 26 -7.75 -12.01 -14.22
N PRO A 27 -7.53 -10.69 -14.05
CA PRO A 27 -8.45 -9.70 -14.58
C PRO A 27 -8.42 -9.68 -16.12
N PRO A 28 -9.55 -9.41 -16.79
CA PRO A 28 -9.57 -9.25 -18.25
C PRO A 28 -8.61 -8.14 -18.71
N ARG A 29 -8.03 -8.30 -19.90
CA ARG A 29 -7.07 -7.32 -20.45
C ARG A 29 -7.78 -5.98 -20.72
N GLY A 30 -7.09 -4.87 -20.47
CA GLY A 30 -7.56 -3.51 -20.80
C GLY A 30 -8.61 -2.91 -19.86
N VAL A 31 -8.94 -3.57 -18.74
CA VAL A 31 -9.88 -3.02 -17.76
C VAL A 31 -9.24 -1.89 -16.94
N PRO A 32 -9.95 -0.79 -16.67
CA PRO A 32 -9.38 0.37 -15.97
C PRO A 32 -9.13 0.12 -14.48
N ARG A 33 -9.82 -0.87 -13.88
CA ARG A 33 -9.70 -1.20 -12.44
C ARG A 33 -9.56 -2.71 -12.23
N PRO A 34 -8.40 -3.30 -12.58
CA PRO A 34 -8.20 -4.76 -12.56
C PRO A 34 -8.50 -5.40 -11.19
N LEU A 35 -8.04 -4.77 -10.11
CA LEU A 35 -8.28 -5.27 -8.75
C LEU A 35 -9.77 -5.22 -8.37
N HIS A 36 -10.48 -4.16 -8.76
CA HIS A 36 -11.91 -4.03 -8.48
C HIS A 36 -12.71 -5.14 -9.17
N THR A 37 -12.36 -5.46 -10.41
CA THR A 37 -12.96 -6.54 -11.20
C THR A 37 -12.78 -7.90 -10.50
N LEU A 38 -11.59 -8.20 -9.97
CA LEU A 38 -11.34 -9.41 -9.19
C LEU A 38 -12.12 -9.46 -7.88
N MET A 39 -12.27 -8.33 -7.18
CA MET A 39 -13.06 -8.27 -5.93
C MET A 39 -14.54 -8.58 -6.16
N HIS A 40 -15.06 -8.32 -7.37
CA HIS A 40 -16.46 -8.55 -7.74
C HIS A 40 -16.70 -9.87 -8.48
N GLY A 41 -15.71 -10.77 -8.56
CA GLY A 41 -15.89 -12.06 -9.23
C GLY A 41 -15.90 -11.99 -10.76
N GLN A 42 -15.38 -10.91 -11.33
CA GLN A 42 -15.37 -10.65 -12.78
C GLN A 42 -14.02 -10.95 -13.44
N GLY A 43 -13.09 -11.57 -12.71
CA GLY A 43 -11.88 -12.16 -13.28
C GLY A 43 -12.21 -13.40 -14.09
N VAL A 44 -11.20 -13.96 -14.75
CA VAL A 44 -11.32 -15.19 -15.55
C VAL A 44 -10.23 -16.18 -15.15
N CYS A 45 -10.56 -17.46 -15.08
CA CYS A 45 -9.56 -18.51 -14.89
C CYS A 45 -8.73 -18.70 -16.15
N THR A 46 -7.46 -18.35 -16.08
CA THR A 46 -6.51 -18.31 -17.19
C THR A 46 -5.31 -19.21 -16.89
N ASP A 47 -4.70 -19.82 -17.90
CA ASP A 47 -3.49 -20.65 -17.74
C ASP A 47 -2.32 -19.83 -17.20
N LEU A 48 -1.47 -20.45 -16.37
CA LEU A 48 -0.30 -19.78 -15.80
C LEU A 48 0.65 -19.24 -16.88
N ALA A 49 0.88 -19.99 -17.96
CA ALA A 49 1.71 -19.55 -19.09
C ALA A 49 1.12 -18.31 -19.78
N ASP A 50 -0.21 -18.23 -19.92
CA ASP A 50 -0.89 -17.07 -20.49
C ASP A 50 -0.76 -15.85 -19.55
N VAL A 51 -0.75 -16.06 -18.22
CA VAL A 51 -0.52 -14.99 -17.23
C VAL A 51 0.91 -14.46 -17.31
N GLU A 52 1.90 -15.35 -17.42
CA GLU A 52 3.31 -14.97 -17.59
C GLU A 52 3.52 -14.17 -18.87
N ALA A 53 2.94 -14.60 -20.00
CA ALA A 53 2.98 -13.85 -21.25
C ALA A 53 2.31 -12.47 -21.15
N ILE A 54 1.25 -12.32 -20.36
CA ILE A 54 0.64 -11.01 -20.08
C ILE A 54 1.60 -10.12 -19.29
N GLN A 55 2.23 -10.65 -18.24
CA GLN A 55 3.18 -9.89 -17.42
C GLN A 55 4.42 -9.48 -18.22
N GLU A 56 4.88 -10.34 -19.12
CA GLU A 56 6.02 -10.08 -20.00
C GLU A 56 5.69 -9.01 -21.06
N SER A 57 4.46 -9.00 -21.58
CA SER A 57 3.98 -7.92 -22.48
C SER A 57 3.81 -6.55 -21.80
N LEU A 58 3.88 -6.50 -20.46
CA LEU A 58 3.91 -5.28 -19.65
C LEU A 58 5.34 -4.86 -19.27
N GLN A 59 6.38 -5.48 -19.84
CA GLN A 59 7.72 -4.89 -19.80
C GLN A 59 7.62 -3.43 -20.27
N PRO A 60 8.17 -2.48 -19.49
CA PRO A 60 8.09 -1.08 -19.87
C PRO A 60 8.79 -0.92 -21.24
N PRO A 61 8.12 -0.37 -22.26
CA PRO A 61 8.82 0.06 -23.46
C PRO A 61 9.91 1.05 -23.04
N GLU A 62 11.03 0.93 -23.73
CA GLU A 62 12.24 1.72 -23.54
C GLU A 62 11.91 3.21 -23.35
N LYS A 63 12.40 3.78 -22.25
CA LYS A 63 12.76 5.20 -22.06
C LYS A 63 12.11 6.19 -23.06
N GLU A 64 10.80 6.37 -22.99
CA GLU A 64 10.22 7.65 -23.40
C GLU A 64 10.16 8.52 -22.15
N GLU A 65 11.01 9.53 -22.16
CA GLU A 65 11.11 10.64 -21.22
C GLU A 65 9.80 11.45 -21.26
N ILE A 66 8.74 10.88 -20.71
CA ILE A 66 7.56 11.63 -20.32
C ILE A 66 7.94 12.27 -18.99
N ASP A 67 8.19 13.57 -19.01
CA ASP A 67 8.33 14.42 -17.83
C ASP A 67 7.13 14.17 -16.92
N HIS A 68 7.32 13.29 -15.92
CA HIS A 68 6.36 13.11 -14.86
C HIS A 68 6.45 14.39 -14.04
N PRO A 69 5.40 15.24 -13.97
CA PRO A 69 5.47 16.42 -13.13
C PRO A 69 5.71 15.94 -11.71
N ASN A 70 6.92 16.25 -11.27
CA ASN A 70 7.52 15.93 -10.00
C ASN A 70 6.47 16.01 -8.88
N ASN A 71 6.03 14.87 -8.36
CA ASN A 71 5.18 14.79 -7.18
C ASN A 71 5.99 15.01 -5.89
N SER A 72 6.98 15.91 -5.97
CA SER A 72 7.50 16.61 -4.82
C SER A 72 6.38 17.53 -4.38
N PHE A 73 5.87 17.31 -3.17
CA PHE A 73 4.93 18.18 -2.47
C PHE A 73 5.50 19.60 -2.38
N SER A 74 5.41 20.35 -3.47
CA SER A 74 5.67 21.77 -3.50
C SER A 74 4.32 22.45 -3.29
N PRO A 75 4.12 23.20 -2.20
CA PRO A 75 2.82 23.81 -1.88
C PRO A 75 2.50 25.02 -2.80
N CYS A 76 3.28 25.22 -3.86
CA CYS A 76 3.17 26.33 -4.80
C CYS A 76 2.65 25.80 -6.14
N SER A 77 1.58 26.40 -6.66
CA SER A 77 1.13 26.17 -8.05
C SER A 77 2.17 26.69 -9.05
N ILE A 78 2.29 26.03 -10.20
CA ILE A 78 3.23 26.38 -11.29
C ILE A 78 3.05 27.84 -11.76
N HIS A 79 1.83 28.37 -11.67
CA HIS A 79 1.53 29.74 -12.08
C HIS A 79 1.94 30.80 -11.06
N ASP A 80 2.26 30.43 -9.82
CA ASP A 80 2.66 31.37 -8.78
C ASP A 80 4.18 31.56 -8.74
N ARG A 81 4.68 32.35 -9.71
CA ARG A 81 6.11 32.68 -9.85
C ARG A 81 6.70 33.29 -8.58
N LYS A 82 5.90 34.00 -7.78
CA LYS A 82 6.37 34.59 -6.51
C LYS A 82 6.60 33.50 -5.45
N CYS A 83 5.75 32.48 -5.39
CA CYS A 83 5.91 31.35 -4.48
C CYS A 83 7.14 30.51 -4.81
N LEU A 84 7.34 30.19 -6.10
CA LEU A 84 8.50 29.44 -6.60
C LEU A 84 9.83 30.16 -6.32
N GLN A 85 9.88 31.47 -6.55
CA GLN A 85 11.10 32.27 -6.34
C GLN A 85 11.48 32.37 -4.84
N LYS A 86 10.49 32.41 -3.94
CA LYS A 86 10.71 32.43 -2.49
C LYS A 86 11.22 31.08 -1.95
N GLN A 87 10.83 29.96 -2.56
CA GLN A 87 11.32 28.62 -2.22
C GLN A 87 12.77 28.42 -2.67
N GLN A 88 13.11 28.89 -3.88
CA GLN A 88 14.48 28.84 -4.40
C GLN A 88 15.44 29.68 -3.55
N ALA A 89 15.03 30.89 -3.14
CA ALA A 89 15.84 31.76 -2.28
C ALA A 89 16.09 31.19 -0.86
N LYS A 90 15.19 30.34 -0.34
CA LYS A 90 15.38 29.65 0.95
C LYS A 90 16.36 28.48 0.88
N ARG A 91 16.52 27.84 -0.28
CA ARG A 91 17.47 26.72 -0.45
C ARG A 91 18.93 27.20 -0.53
N VAL A 92 19.17 28.44 -0.93
CA VAL A 92 20.53 29.01 -1.09
C VAL A 92 21.10 29.55 0.24
N ASN A 93 20.26 29.79 1.26
CA ASN A 93 20.66 30.50 2.50
C ASN A 93 20.64 29.63 3.77
N HIS A 94 20.90 28.32 3.67
CA HIS A 94 21.15 27.49 4.85
C HIS A 94 22.63 27.50 5.29
N GLY A 95 23.31 28.62 5.04
CA GLY A 95 24.64 28.93 5.59
C GLY A 95 24.56 30.20 6.44
N ASN A 96 24.73 30.02 7.76
CA ASN A 96 25.13 31.01 8.77
C ASN A 96 24.11 31.98 9.40
N LYS A 97 24.14 31.96 10.75
CA LYS A 97 24.04 33.08 11.74
C LYS A 97 22.68 33.50 12.34
N MET A 98 22.54 33.12 13.62
CA MET A 98 22.29 33.90 14.87
C MET A 98 21.15 34.94 15.04
N ARG A 99 20.37 34.72 16.13
CA ARG A 99 19.66 35.61 17.10
C ARG A 99 19.46 37.11 16.78
N ASN A 100 18.23 37.65 16.85
CA ASN A 100 17.57 38.24 18.04
C ASN A 100 16.27 39.04 17.69
N SER A 101 15.28 38.96 18.58
CA SER A 101 14.16 39.89 18.90
C SER A 101 13.27 40.55 17.82
N GLY A 102 11.97 40.26 17.87
CA GLY A 102 10.88 41.09 17.30
C GLY A 102 9.55 40.32 17.13
N SER A 103 8.67 40.37 18.12
CA SER A 103 7.26 39.89 18.09
C SER A 103 6.33 40.95 17.45
N PRO A 104 5.00 40.76 17.21
CA PRO A 104 4.16 39.55 17.14
C PRO A 104 3.39 39.45 15.80
N TYR A 105 2.77 38.29 15.55
CA TYR A 105 1.47 38.06 14.88
C TYR A 105 1.50 36.79 14.04
N HIS A 106 0.86 35.77 14.61
CA HIS A 106 0.34 34.56 13.99
C HIS A 106 1.32 33.69 13.19
N ARG A 107 2.28 33.11 13.92
CA ARG A 107 2.94 31.87 13.49
C ARG A 107 1.93 30.74 13.65
N GLU A 108 1.12 30.51 12.63
CA GLU A 108 0.46 29.22 12.47
C GLU A 108 1.55 28.22 12.09
N GLU A 109 2.22 27.75 13.13
CA GLU A 109 3.07 26.58 13.09
C GLU A 109 2.22 25.47 12.48
N THR A 110 2.51 25.10 11.24
CA THR A 110 2.02 23.86 10.65
C THR A 110 2.63 22.78 11.51
N ARG A 111 1.96 22.48 12.62
CA ARG A 111 2.33 21.42 13.54
C ARG A 111 2.53 20.19 12.64
N PRO A 112 3.60 19.42 12.83
CA PRO A 112 3.65 18.08 12.28
C PRO A 112 2.34 17.44 12.72
N ILE A 113 1.42 17.17 11.78
CA ILE A 113 0.21 16.40 12.06
C ILE A 113 0.75 15.16 12.74
N ALA A 114 0.39 14.94 14.01
CA ALA A 114 0.90 13.84 14.80
C ALA A 114 0.58 12.56 14.02
N GLN A 115 1.55 12.08 13.24
CA GLN A 115 1.37 10.90 12.41
C GLN A 115 1.17 9.77 13.40
N GLY A 116 0.05 9.07 13.26
CA GLY A 116 -0.19 7.89 14.07
C GLY A 116 0.97 6.90 13.88
N SER A 117 1.21 6.08 14.90
CA SER A 117 2.31 5.11 14.94
C SER A 117 2.32 4.19 13.70
N CYS A 118 1.15 3.75 13.23
CA CYS A 118 1.02 2.94 12.02
C CYS A 118 1.41 3.74 10.77
N GLN A 119 0.98 5.00 10.67
CA GLN A 119 1.31 5.86 9.53
C GLN A 119 2.82 6.10 9.42
N SER A 120 3.51 6.31 10.53
CA SER A 120 4.97 6.44 10.53
C SER A 120 5.66 5.14 10.11
N GLU A 121 5.19 3.99 10.57
CA GLU A 121 5.71 2.69 10.15
C GLU A 121 5.43 2.39 8.67
N LEU A 122 4.24 2.74 8.18
CA LEU A 122 3.87 2.64 6.78
C LEU A 122 4.82 3.45 5.90
N HIS A 123 5.13 4.69 6.29
CA HIS A 123 6.06 5.52 5.54
C HIS A 123 7.46 4.91 5.47
N ARG A 124 7.95 4.39 6.61
CA ARG A 124 9.25 3.69 6.69
C ARG A 124 9.28 2.42 5.83
N ALA A 125 8.20 1.66 5.78
CA ALA A 125 8.10 0.47 4.93
C ALA A 125 8.14 0.84 3.45
N LEU A 126 7.42 1.89 3.05
CA LEU A 126 7.41 2.39 1.68
C LEU A 126 8.77 2.93 1.23
N GLU A 127 9.50 3.63 2.11
CA GLU A 127 10.85 4.09 1.81
C GLU A 127 11.81 2.92 1.57
N ARG A 128 11.75 1.87 2.40
CA ARG A 128 12.55 0.65 2.20
C ARG A 128 12.20 -0.07 0.90
N LEU A 129 10.91 -0.16 0.55
CA LEU A 129 10.46 -0.73 -0.72
C LEU A 129 10.87 0.12 -1.93
N ALA A 130 10.95 1.43 -1.77
CA ALA A 130 11.43 2.34 -2.80
C ALA A 130 12.94 2.21 -3.03
N ALA A 131 13.70 1.90 -1.98
CA ALA A 131 15.13 1.62 -2.06
C ALA A 131 15.44 0.21 -2.59
N SER A 132 14.49 -0.72 -2.54
CA SER A 132 14.66 -2.06 -3.10
C SER A 132 14.72 -2.02 -4.63
N GLN A 133 15.76 -2.64 -5.19
CA GLN A 133 16.04 -2.63 -6.63
C GLN A 133 15.13 -3.58 -7.41
N THR A 134 14.68 -4.64 -6.76
CA THR A 134 13.65 -5.56 -7.26
C THR A 134 12.38 -5.29 -6.46
N ARG A 135 11.24 -5.13 -7.12
CA ARG A 135 9.93 -4.94 -6.46
C ARG A 135 9.12 -6.23 -6.58
N THR A 136 9.70 -7.32 -6.09
CA THR A 136 9.09 -8.64 -6.17
C THR A 136 8.06 -8.84 -5.07
N HIS A 137 7.27 -9.91 -5.18
CA HIS A 137 6.34 -10.30 -4.14
C HIS A 137 7.05 -10.78 -2.86
N GLU A 138 8.30 -11.24 -2.96
CA GLU A 138 9.13 -11.62 -1.81
C GLU A 138 9.53 -10.40 -0.98
N ASP A 139 9.84 -9.28 -1.64
CA ASP A 139 10.20 -8.02 -0.99
C ASP A 139 9.05 -7.48 -0.12
N LEU A 140 7.79 -7.67 -0.56
CA LEU A 140 6.60 -7.31 0.21
C LEU A 140 6.37 -8.22 1.43
N TYR A 141 6.94 -9.42 1.43
CA TYR A 141 6.90 -10.32 2.57
C TYR A 141 7.97 -9.95 3.61
N VAL A 142 9.16 -9.54 3.15
CA VAL A 142 10.28 -9.13 4.01
C VAL A 142 10.09 -7.71 4.55
N ILE A 143 9.52 -6.81 3.75
CA ILE A 143 9.19 -5.44 4.13
C ILE A 143 7.66 -5.29 4.16
N PRO A 144 7.03 -5.68 5.29
CA PRO A 144 5.57 -5.69 5.38
C PRO A 144 5.00 -4.27 5.38
N ILE A 145 3.95 -4.08 4.59
CA ILE A 145 3.14 -2.85 4.60
C ILE A 145 2.07 -3.01 5.69
N PRO A 146 2.07 -2.21 6.77
CA PRO A 146 1.06 -2.31 7.81
C PRO A 146 -0.29 -1.80 7.32
N ASN A 147 -1.38 -2.44 7.75
CA ASN A 147 -2.74 -2.00 7.48
C ASN A 147 -3.16 -0.93 8.50
N CYS A 148 -3.24 0.32 8.05
CA CYS A 148 -3.60 1.45 8.89
C CYS A 148 -5.05 1.90 8.67
N ASP A 149 -5.67 2.42 9.72
CA ASP A 149 -6.95 3.13 9.61
C ASP A 149 -6.78 4.58 9.14
N ARG A 150 -7.90 5.28 8.95
CA ARG A 150 -7.91 6.68 8.48
C ARG A 150 -7.26 7.66 9.47
N ASN A 151 -7.11 7.27 10.73
CA ASN A 151 -6.55 8.10 11.78
C ASN A 151 -5.04 7.86 11.94
N GLY A 152 -4.46 6.95 11.13
CA GLY A 152 -3.05 6.59 11.20
C GLY A 152 -2.72 5.59 12.32
N ASN A 153 -3.72 4.96 12.93
CA ASN A 153 -3.55 3.86 13.89
C ASN A 153 -3.57 2.51 13.17
N PHE A 154 -3.15 1.45 13.85
CA PHE A 154 -3.19 0.10 13.30
C PHE A 154 -4.62 -0.41 13.24
N HIS A 155 -4.98 -0.99 12.09
CA HIS A 155 -6.19 -1.80 12.00
C HIS A 155 -6.02 -3.04 12.90
N PRO A 156 -7.04 -3.44 13.69
CA PRO A 156 -6.90 -4.57 14.63
C PRO A 156 -6.45 -5.87 13.95
N LYS A 157 -6.86 -6.08 12.69
CA LYS A 157 -6.47 -7.24 11.88
C LYS A 157 -5.36 -6.86 10.89
N GLN A 158 -4.21 -7.49 11.05
CA GLN A 158 -3.06 -7.42 10.13
C GLN A 158 -2.92 -8.74 9.40
N CYS A 159 -2.44 -8.73 8.14
CA CYS A 159 -2.31 -9.92 7.32
C CYS A 159 -1.01 -9.90 6.52
N HIS A 160 -0.44 -11.08 6.27
CA HIS A 160 0.61 -11.24 5.27
C HIS A 160 0.05 -11.01 3.85
N PRO A 161 0.88 -10.57 2.88
CA PRO A 161 0.49 -10.55 1.48
C PRO A 161 0.23 -11.97 0.96
N ALA A 162 -0.51 -12.06 -0.15
CA ALA A 162 -0.95 -13.34 -0.72
C ALA A 162 0.16 -14.00 -1.56
N LEU A 163 0.79 -15.05 -1.05
CA LEU A 163 1.77 -15.86 -1.79
C LEU A 163 1.08 -16.94 -2.62
N ASP A 164 1.46 -17.10 -3.89
CA ASP A 164 1.00 -18.18 -4.79
C ASP A 164 -0.53 -18.34 -4.89
N GLY A 165 -1.27 -17.23 -4.84
CA GLY A 165 -2.73 -17.24 -4.86
C GLY A 165 -3.37 -17.80 -3.59
N GLN A 166 -2.60 -18.01 -2.53
CA GLN A 166 -3.09 -18.31 -1.19
C GLN A 166 -3.24 -17.03 -0.39
N ARG A 167 -4.37 -16.88 0.31
CA ARG A 167 -4.60 -15.76 1.21
C ARG A 167 -3.56 -15.81 2.33
N GLY A 168 -2.87 -14.69 2.56
CA GLY A 168 -1.92 -14.58 3.66
C GLY A 168 -2.59 -14.77 5.01
N LYS A 169 -1.83 -15.30 5.96
CA LYS A 169 -2.28 -15.49 7.35
C LYS A 169 -2.49 -14.13 8.01
N CYS A 170 -3.52 -14.02 8.85
CA CYS A 170 -3.83 -12.80 9.59
C CYS A 170 -3.65 -13.01 11.10
N TRP A 171 -3.35 -11.92 11.81
CA TRP A 171 -3.24 -11.88 13.27
C TRP A 171 -3.87 -10.59 13.81
N CYS A 172 -4.20 -10.58 15.11
CA CYS A 172 -4.69 -9.38 15.77
C CYS A 172 -3.54 -8.58 16.40
N VAL A 173 -3.63 -7.26 16.34
CA VAL A 173 -2.68 -6.32 16.94
C VAL A 173 -3.39 -5.28 17.79
N ASP A 174 -2.67 -4.67 18.72
CA ASP A 174 -3.13 -3.48 19.42
C ASP A 174 -3.21 -2.27 18.47
N ARG A 175 -4.29 -1.48 18.58
CA ARG A 175 -4.57 -0.37 17.65
C ARG A 175 -3.51 0.75 17.72
N LYS A 176 -2.93 0.99 18.90
CA LYS A 176 -1.99 2.11 19.09
C LYS A 176 -0.54 1.70 18.86
N THR A 177 -0.18 0.47 19.19
CA THR A 177 1.22 0.01 19.17
C THR A 177 1.54 -0.91 18.00
N GLY A 178 0.55 -1.57 17.40
CA GLY A 178 0.75 -2.56 16.33
C GLY A 178 1.33 -3.88 16.83
N VAL A 179 1.51 -4.04 18.14
CA VAL A 179 2.04 -5.27 18.75
C VAL A 179 1.00 -6.38 18.66
N LYS A 180 1.43 -7.57 18.24
CA LYS A 180 0.59 -8.77 18.13
C LYS A 180 0.04 -9.16 19.51
N LEU A 181 -1.27 -9.36 19.59
CA LEU A 181 -1.94 -9.78 20.81
C LEU A 181 -1.66 -11.27 21.11
N PRO A 182 -1.36 -11.63 22.36
CA PRO A 182 -1.17 -13.03 22.76
C PRO A 182 -2.51 -13.79 22.73
N GLY A 183 -2.49 -15.07 22.36
CA GLY A 183 -3.64 -15.99 22.51
C GLY A 183 -4.45 -16.31 21.26
N PHE A 184 -4.21 -15.65 20.12
CA PHE A 184 -4.90 -16.01 18.87
C PHE A 184 -4.17 -17.17 18.17
N LEU A 185 -4.45 -18.41 18.59
CA LEU A 185 -4.14 -19.60 17.80
C LEU A 185 -4.83 -19.46 16.45
N GLU A 186 -4.10 -19.74 15.37
CA GLU A 186 -4.48 -19.63 13.97
C GLU A 186 -5.77 -20.40 13.63
N LEU A 187 -6.93 -19.86 14.02
CA LEU A 187 -8.22 -20.37 13.61
C LEU A 187 -8.40 -19.99 12.14
N LYS A 188 -8.42 -21.03 11.31
CA LYS A 188 -8.70 -21.03 9.88
C LYS A 188 -10.18 -20.67 9.65
N GLY A 189 -10.56 -19.44 9.98
CA GLY A 189 -11.91 -18.88 9.91
C GLY A 189 -11.88 -17.44 10.43
N ASP A 190 -12.69 -16.53 9.85
CA ASP A 190 -12.54 -15.07 9.95
C ASP A 190 -12.12 -14.58 11.35
N LEU A 191 -10.89 -14.05 11.44
CA LEU A 191 -10.31 -13.51 12.67
C LEU A 191 -11.15 -12.32 13.14
N ASP A 192 -11.95 -12.51 14.18
CA ASP A 192 -12.70 -11.41 14.81
C ASP A 192 -11.84 -10.76 15.90
N CYS A 193 -11.18 -9.66 15.53
CA CYS A 193 -10.34 -8.88 16.43
C CYS A 193 -11.13 -7.85 17.27
N HIS A 194 -12.47 -7.92 17.31
CA HIS A 194 -13.31 -6.95 18.03
C HIS A 194 -13.37 -7.15 19.56
N GLN A 195 -12.86 -8.25 20.12
CA GLN A 195 -13.28 -8.67 21.47
C GLN A 195 -12.39 -8.25 22.65
N LEU A 196 -11.44 -7.31 22.49
CA LEU A 196 -10.50 -6.92 23.55
C LEU A 196 -10.30 -5.41 23.71
N ALA A 197 -11.26 -4.59 23.25
CA ALA A 197 -11.21 -3.14 23.45
C ALA A 197 -11.96 -2.65 24.71
N ASP A 198 -12.63 -3.53 25.46
CA ASP A 198 -13.51 -3.17 26.59
C ASP A 198 -13.09 -3.85 27.92
N SER A 199 -11.79 -3.91 28.19
CA SER A 199 -11.28 -4.34 29.49
C SER A 199 -9.99 -3.61 29.80
N MET A 200 -10.11 -2.32 30.11
CA MET A 200 -9.25 -1.56 31.04
C MET A 200 -9.83 -0.16 31.26
#